data_AF-A0A0G0HR29-F1
#
_entry.id   AF-A0A0G0HR29-F1
#
_cell.length_a   1.000
_cell.length_b   1.000
_cell.length_c   1.000
_cell.angle_alpha   90.00
_cell.angle_beta   90.00
_cell.angle_gamma   90.00
#
_symmetry.space_group_name_H-M   'P 1'
#
loop_
_entity.id
_entity.type
_entity.pdbx_description
1 polymer ?
#
loop_
_entity_poly.entity_id
_entity_poly.type
_entity_poly.pdbx_seq_one_letter_code
_entity_poly.pdbx_strand_id
1 'polypeptide(L)'
;MLKIILLIILIAAGFFYYQNQFFSEKEIKTANPILETVNQFIPTPTPQPLIVPDSYEIPIKTHVFQTFNNCGPAAMSMALSYYNISKTQTEIGQALRPYQIPGGDNDDKSVTLEELSKYAENLGLLTYHRPNGSEELLKKFIANDIPVIVRTWTKPNEDIGHYRIIRGYTENEFIQDDSLQNKNLRYSFFEFNEIWKKFNYEYLVLVPKEKQKLAEQILGEDLDFKKSWEYAIELSRKELQKNPDDVYSRFNLSVAFYYIGDYQESVSEFEKVEDSLPFRTLWYQLEPVLAYRKLGNNERVLEITDRILNYHNRAYSELYKLRGDIFKEQGKEIEAEEEYNKAKLYNSTGSYLVNLI
;
A
#
# COMPACT_ATOMS: atom_id res chain seq x y z
N MET A 1 8.92 -45.76 61.51
CA MET A 1 8.56 -44.94 60.32
C MET A 1 7.39 -45.51 59.51
N LEU A 2 7.30 -46.83 59.25
CA LEU A 2 6.24 -47.40 58.40
C LEU A 2 4.79 -47.25 58.97
N LYS A 3 4.61 -47.25 60.30
CA LYS A 3 3.28 -47.11 60.93
C LYS A 3 2.68 -45.70 60.85
N ILE A 4 3.51 -44.66 60.70
CA ILE A 4 3.05 -43.26 60.62
C ILE A 4 2.58 -42.94 59.19
N ILE A 5 3.24 -43.53 58.18
CA ILE A 5 2.87 -43.36 56.76
C ILE A 5 1.50 -44.02 56.46
N LEU A 6 1.22 -45.19 57.06
CA LEU A 6 -0.07 -45.87 56.87
C LEU A 6 -1.25 -45.08 57.47
N LEU A 7 -1.03 -44.37 58.58
CA LEU A 7 -2.07 -43.57 59.25
C LEU A 7 -2.45 -42.32 58.43
N ILE A 8 -1.47 -41.69 57.78
CA ILE A 8 -1.69 -40.51 56.92
C ILE A 8 -2.46 -40.89 55.64
N ILE A 9 -2.16 -42.05 55.05
CA ILE A 9 -2.87 -42.54 53.85
C ILE A 9 -4.33 -42.87 54.16
N LEU A 10 -4.63 -43.45 55.32
CA LEU A 10 -6.01 -43.76 55.73
C LEU A 10 -6.84 -42.50 56.02
N ILE A 11 -6.23 -41.44 56.58
CA ILE A 11 -6.90 -40.16 56.81
C ILE A 11 -7.18 -39.43 55.48
N ALA A 12 -6.24 -39.46 54.53
CA ALA A 12 -6.43 -38.86 53.21
C ALA A 12 -7.51 -39.59 52.38
N ALA A 13 -7.55 -40.93 52.43
CA ALA A 13 -8.59 -41.72 51.76
C ALA A 13 -9.98 -41.50 52.38
N GLY A 14 -10.07 -41.34 53.70
CA GLY A 14 -11.31 -40.99 54.39
C GLY A 14 -11.82 -39.59 54.04
N PHE A 15 -10.92 -38.61 53.90
CA PHE A 15 -11.28 -37.25 53.48
C PHE A 15 -11.79 -37.18 52.03
N PHE A 16 -11.16 -37.93 51.12
CA PHE A 16 -11.57 -38.00 49.71
C PHE A 16 -12.93 -38.73 49.55
N TYR A 17 -13.18 -39.79 50.33
CA TYR A 17 -14.47 -40.48 50.34
C TYR A 17 -15.59 -39.60 50.92
N TYR A 18 -15.30 -38.79 51.94
CA TYR A 18 -16.28 -37.87 52.54
C TYR A 18 -16.62 -36.68 51.63
N GLN A 19 -15.64 -36.11 50.92
CA GLN A 19 -15.92 -35.05 49.92
C GLN A 19 -16.76 -35.58 48.74
N ASN A 20 -16.53 -36.82 48.29
CA ASN A 20 -17.29 -37.38 47.17
C ASN A 20 -18.75 -37.73 47.51
N GLN A 21 -19.10 -37.89 48.80
CA GLN A 21 -20.48 -38.13 49.24
C GLN A 21 -21.31 -36.85 49.37
N PHE A 22 -20.67 -35.67 49.46
CA PHE A 22 -21.38 -34.38 49.60
C PHE A 22 -21.67 -33.66 48.27
N PHE A 23 -21.13 -34.13 47.14
CA PHE A 23 -21.44 -33.61 45.80
C PHE A 23 -22.35 -34.55 44.98
N SER A 24 -23.25 -35.27 45.66
CA SER A 24 -24.41 -35.90 45.01
C SER A 24 -25.66 -35.09 45.33
N GLU A 25 -25.69 -33.83 44.91
CA GLU A 25 -26.94 -33.09 44.85
C GLU A 25 -27.80 -33.65 43.71
N LYS A 26 -28.98 -34.10 44.12
CA LYS A 26 -30.11 -34.49 43.28
C LYS A 26 -30.48 -33.31 42.38
N GLU A 27 -30.05 -33.32 41.13
CA GLU A 27 -30.70 -32.49 40.11
C GLU A 27 -32.11 -33.04 39.86
N ILE A 28 -33.08 -32.25 40.29
CA ILE A 28 -34.50 -32.44 40.03
C ILE A 28 -34.71 -32.21 38.53
N LYS A 29 -35.12 -33.26 37.81
CA LYS A 29 -35.60 -33.16 36.42
C LYS A 29 -36.83 -32.27 36.35
N THR A 30 -36.66 -30.99 36.05
CA THR A 30 -37.70 -30.18 35.43
C THR A 30 -37.59 -30.36 33.91
N ALA A 31 -38.59 -31.01 33.33
CA ALA A 31 -38.72 -31.11 31.88
C ALA A 31 -39.05 -29.73 31.31
N ASN A 32 -38.02 -28.99 30.91
CA ASN A 32 -38.17 -27.93 29.93
C ASN A 32 -38.16 -28.58 28.54
N PRO A 33 -39.10 -28.25 27.64
CA PRO A 33 -39.01 -28.71 26.26
C PRO A 33 -37.72 -28.16 25.67
N ILE A 34 -36.78 -29.05 25.35
CA ILE A 34 -35.62 -28.71 24.54
C ILE A 34 -36.20 -28.33 23.17
N LEU A 35 -36.33 -27.02 22.92
CA LEU A 35 -36.30 -26.56 21.54
C LEU A 35 -34.92 -26.93 21.03
N GLU A 36 -34.85 -28.01 20.26
CA GLU A 36 -33.74 -28.23 19.35
C GLU A 36 -33.67 -26.98 18.48
N THR A 37 -32.76 -26.07 18.83
CA THR A 37 -32.33 -25.03 17.92
C THR A 37 -31.63 -25.74 16.79
N VAL A 38 -32.41 -26.12 15.77
CA VAL A 38 -31.90 -26.43 14.45
C VAL A 38 -31.08 -25.21 14.07
N ASN A 39 -29.76 -25.33 14.16
CA ASN A 39 -28.84 -24.37 13.55
C ASN A 39 -29.09 -24.49 12.05
N GLN A 40 -30.07 -23.73 11.57
CA GLN A 40 -30.24 -23.48 10.16
C GLN A 40 -28.98 -22.76 9.74
N PHE A 41 -28.08 -23.49 9.07
CA PHE A 41 -27.08 -22.88 8.21
C PHE A 41 -27.88 -22.05 7.21
N ILE A 42 -28.03 -20.76 7.49
CA ILE A 42 -28.48 -19.81 6.48
C ILE A 42 -27.31 -19.81 5.49
N PRO A 43 -27.48 -20.34 4.26
CA PRO A 43 -26.43 -20.23 3.27
C PRO A 43 -26.12 -18.75 3.12
N THR A 44 -24.86 -18.37 3.35
CA THR A 44 -24.40 -17.02 3.04
C THR A 44 -24.85 -16.73 1.60
N PRO A 45 -25.64 -15.67 1.35
CA PRO A 45 -26.12 -15.40 0.01
C PRO A 45 -24.90 -15.33 -0.92
N THR A 46 -24.92 -16.16 -1.97
CA THR A 46 -23.90 -16.13 -3.01
C THR A 46 -23.77 -14.67 -3.49
N PRO A 47 -22.56 -14.08 -3.50
CA PRO A 47 -22.39 -12.70 -3.90
C PRO A 47 -22.99 -12.51 -5.30
N GLN A 48 -23.93 -11.57 -5.41
CA GLN A 48 -24.55 -11.26 -6.68
C GLN A 48 -23.47 -10.74 -7.64
N PRO A 49 -23.49 -11.15 -8.93
CA PRO A 49 -22.53 -10.63 -9.90
C PRO A 49 -22.60 -9.10 -9.96
N LEU A 50 -21.43 -8.46 -9.93
CA LEU A 50 -21.34 -7.01 -10.07
C LEU A 50 -21.75 -6.62 -11.49
N ILE A 51 -22.70 -5.70 -11.60
CA ILE A 51 -23.11 -5.15 -12.90
C ILE A 51 -22.11 -4.07 -13.27
N VAL A 52 -21.43 -4.27 -14.40
CA VAL A 52 -20.50 -3.30 -15.00
C VAL A 52 -21.06 -2.92 -16.37
N PRO A 53 -21.61 -1.70 -16.56
CA PRO A 53 -22.12 -1.28 -17.85
C PRO A 53 -20.98 -1.08 -18.87
N ASP A 54 -21.30 -0.93 -20.16
CA ASP A 54 -20.29 -0.71 -21.22
C ASP A 54 -19.56 0.64 -21.07
N SER A 55 -20.22 1.62 -20.47
CA SER A 55 -19.65 2.91 -20.11
C SER A 55 -20.23 3.41 -18.79
N TYR A 56 -19.39 4.02 -17.97
CA TYR A 56 -19.81 4.70 -16.75
C TYR A 56 -18.88 5.87 -16.48
N GLU A 57 -19.41 6.96 -15.94
CA GLU A 57 -18.62 8.13 -15.60
C GLU A 57 -19.15 8.73 -14.30
N ILE A 58 -18.31 8.77 -13.27
CA ILE A 58 -18.63 9.46 -12.03
C ILE A 58 -18.51 10.97 -12.30
N PRO A 59 -19.55 11.78 -12.01
CA PRO A 59 -19.49 13.22 -12.21
C PRO A 59 -18.39 13.87 -11.37
N ILE A 60 -17.67 14.83 -11.96
CA ILE A 60 -16.62 15.58 -11.28
C ILE A 60 -17.19 16.32 -10.08
N LYS A 61 -16.56 16.15 -8.92
CA LYS A 61 -16.84 16.93 -7.70
C LYS A 61 -15.97 18.19 -7.63
N THR A 62 -14.66 18.01 -7.61
CA THR A 62 -13.67 19.09 -7.57
C THR A 62 -12.52 18.78 -8.51
N HIS A 63 -11.98 19.81 -9.16
CA HIS A 63 -10.71 19.72 -9.89
C HIS A 63 -9.72 20.75 -9.35
N VAL A 64 -8.47 20.34 -9.18
CA VAL A 64 -7.41 21.14 -8.56
C VAL A 64 -6.19 21.12 -9.47
N PHE A 65 -5.72 22.29 -9.89
CA PHE A 65 -4.40 22.42 -10.49
C PHE A 65 -3.32 22.38 -9.41
N GLN A 66 -2.31 21.54 -9.60
CA GLN A 66 -1.25 21.37 -8.62
C GLN A 66 -0.34 22.59 -8.54
N THR A 67 0.20 22.83 -7.34
CA THR A 67 1.45 23.57 -7.17
C THR A 67 2.65 22.69 -7.53
N PHE A 68 3.85 23.28 -7.53
CA PHE A 68 5.08 22.59 -7.92
C PHE A 68 5.30 21.31 -7.11
N ASN A 69 5.60 20.19 -7.79
CA ASN A 69 5.78 18.85 -7.20
C ASN A 69 4.63 18.39 -6.27
N ASN A 70 3.41 18.90 -6.47
CA ASN A 70 2.28 18.64 -5.58
C ASN A 70 1.20 17.74 -6.19
N CYS A 71 1.55 16.93 -7.19
CA CYS A 71 0.59 16.06 -7.89
C CYS A 71 -0.11 15.07 -6.95
N GLY A 72 0.62 14.44 -6.01
CA GLY A 72 0.04 13.53 -5.03
C GLY A 72 -0.98 14.22 -4.11
N PRO A 73 -0.61 15.29 -3.39
CA PRO A 73 -1.55 16.07 -2.58
C PRO A 73 -2.73 16.67 -3.37
N ALA A 74 -2.51 17.12 -4.60
CA ALA A 74 -3.59 17.61 -5.47
C ALA A 74 -4.56 16.48 -5.90
N ALA A 75 -4.04 15.33 -6.32
CA ALA A 75 -4.84 14.16 -6.65
C ALA A 75 -5.63 13.67 -5.43
N MET A 76 -4.99 13.62 -4.25
CA MET A 76 -5.65 13.23 -3.01
C MET A 76 -6.76 14.21 -2.61
N SER A 77 -6.53 15.52 -2.78
CA SER A 77 -7.57 16.56 -2.59
C SER A 77 -8.79 16.31 -3.49
N MET A 78 -8.57 16.00 -4.77
CA MET A 78 -9.64 15.66 -5.71
C MET A 78 -10.35 14.36 -5.31
N ALA A 79 -9.61 13.31 -4.94
CA ALA A 79 -10.17 12.01 -4.55
C ALA A 79 -11.06 12.11 -3.30
N LEU A 80 -10.61 12.83 -2.27
CA LEU A 80 -11.37 13.03 -1.03
C LEU A 80 -12.71 13.76 -1.25
N SER A 81 -12.80 14.60 -2.28
CA SER A 81 -14.05 15.32 -2.59
C SER A 81 -15.22 14.40 -2.98
N TYR A 82 -14.95 13.18 -3.47
CA TYR A 82 -15.98 12.17 -3.75
C TYR A 82 -16.64 11.61 -2.48
N TYR A 83 -15.99 11.78 -1.33
CA TYR A 83 -16.48 11.34 -0.02
C TYR A 83 -16.96 12.51 0.84
N ASN A 84 -17.19 13.68 0.24
CA ASN A 84 -17.53 14.93 0.92
C ASN A 84 -16.49 15.37 1.96
N ILE A 85 -15.24 14.92 1.82
CA ILE A 85 -14.12 15.34 2.66
C ILE A 85 -13.37 16.46 1.94
N SER A 86 -13.44 17.67 2.49
CA SER A 86 -12.76 18.83 1.94
C SER A 86 -11.38 18.99 2.57
N LYS A 87 -10.33 18.71 1.80
CA LYS A 87 -8.92 18.98 2.14
C LYS A 87 -8.21 19.65 0.98
N THR A 88 -7.53 20.75 1.25
CA THR A 88 -6.75 21.45 0.22
C THR A 88 -5.43 20.73 -0.07
N GLN A 89 -4.91 20.87 -1.29
CA GLN A 89 -3.58 20.35 -1.62
C GLN A 89 -2.47 20.92 -0.72
N THR A 90 -2.67 22.11 -0.15
CA THR A 90 -1.72 22.75 0.77
C THR A 90 -1.73 22.04 2.13
N GLU A 91 -2.91 21.77 2.70
CA GLU A 91 -3.02 21.01 3.97
C GLU A 91 -2.41 19.61 3.83
N ILE A 92 -2.72 18.93 2.73
CA ILE A 92 -2.21 17.57 2.47
C ILE A 92 -0.69 17.63 2.23
N GLY A 93 -0.24 18.60 1.44
CA GLY A 93 1.18 18.82 1.17
C GLY A 93 1.97 19.15 2.45
N GLN A 94 1.45 19.96 3.36
CA GLN A 94 2.10 20.21 4.65
C GLN A 94 2.19 18.96 5.53
N ALA A 95 1.21 18.05 5.42
CA ALA A 95 1.20 16.82 6.18
C ALA A 95 2.21 15.80 5.66
N LEU A 96 2.29 15.63 4.33
CA LEU A 96 3.08 14.57 3.70
C LEU A 96 4.45 15.02 3.20
N ARG A 97 4.54 16.27 2.74
CA ARG A 97 5.70 16.83 2.05
C ARG A 97 6.00 18.24 2.56
N PRO A 98 6.33 18.43 3.86
CA PRO A 98 6.35 19.76 4.49
C PRO A 98 7.46 20.68 3.95
N TYR A 99 8.53 20.13 3.36
CA TYR A 99 9.62 20.92 2.78
C TYR A 99 9.37 21.25 1.31
N GLN A 100 8.59 22.32 1.09
CA GLN A 100 8.20 22.80 -0.24
C GLN A 100 8.88 24.13 -0.56
N ILE A 101 9.58 24.20 -1.68
CA ILE A 101 10.22 25.43 -2.17
C ILE A 101 9.52 25.85 -3.46
N PRO A 102 9.06 27.11 -3.58
CA PRO A 102 8.55 27.65 -4.85
C PRO A 102 9.59 27.49 -5.97
N GLY A 103 9.18 26.87 -7.08
CA GLY A 103 10.09 26.54 -8.20
C GLY A 103 10.81 25.18 -8.07
N GLY A 104 10.67 24.53 -6.91
CA GLY A 104 11.09 23.15 -6.62
C GLY A 104 12.55 22.83 -6.87
N ASP A 105 13.45 23.79 -6.70
CA ASP A 105 14.85 23.46 -6.43
C ASP A 105 14.96 23.01 -4.96
N ASN A 106 15.57 21.85 -4.73
CA ASN A 106 15.77 21.29 -3.40
C ASN A 106 14.50 21.12 -2.53
N ASP A 107 13.31 21.04 -3.11
CA ASP A 107 12.11 20.58 -2.39
C ASP A 107 11.99 19.05 -2.45
N ASP A 108 11.22 18.49 -1.51
CA ASP A 108 10.86 17.07 -1.56
C ASP A 108 10.03 16.83 -2.84
N LYS A 109 10.27 15.77 -3.61
CA LYS A 109 9.78 15.68 -5.00
C LYS A 109 8.46 14.95 -5.16
N SER A 110 8.06 14.12 -4.21
CA SER A 110 6.93 13.22 -4.38
C SER A 110 6.37 12.77 -3.05
N VAL A 111 5.26 12.03 -3.12
CA VAL A 111 4.74 11.23 -2.02
C VAL A 111 4.43 9.86 -2.61
N THR A 112 4.48 8.82 -1.79
CA THR A 112 4.15 7.44 -2.17
C THR A 112 2.64 7.16 -2.06
N LEU A 113 2.15 6.10 -2.72
CA LEU A 113 0.78 5.64 -2.56
C LEU A 113 0.50 5.17 -1.12
N GLU A 114 1.51 4.65 -0.44
CA GLU A 114 1.40 4.22 0.97
C GLU A 114 1.19 5.41 1.91
N GLU A 115 1.89 6.53 1.70
CA GLU A 115 1.66 7.76 2.46
C GLU A 115 0.27 8.34 2.23
N LEU A 116 -0.19 8.35 0.97
CA LEU A 116 -1.56 8.75 0.63
C LEU A 116 -2.60 7.85 1.29
N SER A 117 -2.32 6.55 1.37
CA SER A 117 -3.17 5.55 2.04
C SER A 117 -3.28 5.86 3.53
N LYS A 118 -2.15 5.97 4.24
CA LYS A 118 -2.09 6.33 5.67
C LYS A 118 -2.79 7.67 5.96
N TYR A 119 -2.64 8.65 5.07
CA TYR A 119 -3.36 9.93 5.20
C TYR A 119 -4.88 9.76 5.15
N ALA A 120 -5.39 8.94 4.22
CA ALA A 120 -6.82 8.68 4.09
C ALA A 120 -7.38 7.88 5.27
N GLU A 121 -6.61 6.92 5.78
CA GLU A 121 -6.96 6.12 6.96
C GLU A 121 -7.17 6.99 8.20
N ASN A 122 -6.31 7.99 8.39
CA ASN A 122 -6.45 8.99 9.45
C ASN A 122 -7.72 9.85 9.32
N LEU A 123 -8.35 9.87 8.14
CA LEU A 123 -9.63 10.53 7.88
C LEU A 123 -10.83 9.57 8.00
N GLY A 124 -10.60 8.31 8.39
CA GLY A 124 -11.62 7.30 8.65
C GLY A 124 -12.05 6.48 7.42
N LEU A 125 -11.34 6.61 6.30
CA LEU A 125 -11.53 5.79 5.11
C LEU A 125 -10.71 4.49 5.23
N LEU A 126 -11.20 3.41 4.63
CA LEU A 126 -10.39 2.23 4.36
C LEU A 126 -9.60 2.46 3.08
N THR A 127 -8.44 1.84 2.96
CA THR A 127 -7.61 1.96 1.76
C THR A 127 -7.15 0.60 1.26
N TYR A 128 -7.08 0.47 -0.07
CA TYR A 128 -6.47 -0.69 -0.71
C TYR A 128 -5.52 -0.19 -1.80
N HIS A 129 -4.23 -0.21 -1.48
CA HIS A 129 -3.14 -0.02 -2.43
C HIS A 129 -2.64 -1.39 -2.89
N ARG A 130 -2.71 -1.66 -4.19
CA ARG A 130 -2.34 -2.96 -4.79
C ARG A 130 -1.67 -2.76 -6.16
N PRO A 131 -0.79 -3.69 -6.57
CA PRO A 131 -0.23 -3.76 -7.91
C PRO A 131 -1.20 -4.45 -8.88
N ASN A 132 -0.76 -4.69 -10.12
CA ASN A 132 -1.45 -5.57 -11.08
C ASN A 132 -2.90 -5.12 -11.36
N GLY A 133 -3.16 -3.82 -11.32
CA GLY A 133 -4.44 -3.28 -11.74
C GLY A 133 -4.74 -3.61 -13.20
N SER A 134 -6.02 -3.77 -13.51
CA SER A 134 -6.50 -4.06 -14.86
C SER A 134 -7.69 -3.18 -15.23
N GLU A 135 -7.96 -3.11 -16.54
CA GLU A 135 -9.15 -2.44 -17.07
C GLU A 135 -10.43 -2.96 -16.40
N GLU A 136 -10.57 -4.28 -16.33
CA GLU A 136 -11.73 -4.93 -15.73
C GLU A 136 -11.90 -4.55 -14.25
N LEU A 137 -10.79 -4.53 -13.49
CA LEU A 137 -10.80 -4.21 -12.07
C LEU A 137 -11.18 -2.75 -11.81
N LEU A 138 -10.55 -1.82 -12.53
CA LEU A 138 -10.85 -0.38 -12.41
C LEU A 138 -12.31 -0.10 -12.82
N LYS A 139 -12.80 -0.75 -13.88
CA LYS A 139 -14.22 -0.64 -14.30
C LYS A 139 -15.17 -1.06 -13.19
N LYS A 140 -14.89 -2.14 -12.46
CA LYS A 140 -15.70 -2.61 -11.31
C LYS A 140 -15.76 -1.58 -10.20
N PHE A 141 -14.65 -0.96 -9.81
CA PHE A 141 -14.65 0.11 -8.80
C PHE A 141 -15.43 1.33 -9.26
N ILE A 142 -15.17 1.78 -10.49
CA ILE A 142 -15.78 2.99 -11.06
C ILE A 142 -17.30 2.81 -11.22
N ALA A 143 -17.76 1.65 -11.71
CA ALA A 143 -19.19 1.31 -11.82
C ALA A 143 -19.93 1.31 -10.48
N ASN A 144 -19.20 1.27 -9.37
CA ASN A 144 -19.71 1.29 -8.01
C ASN A 144 -19.41 2.62 -7.28
N ASP A 145 -19.22 3.71 -8.03
CA ASP A 145 -18.93 5.05 -7.53
C ASP A 145 -17.72 5.10 -6.58
N ILE A 146 -16.65 4.39 -6.93
CA ILE A 146 -15.34 4.45 -6.27
C ILE A 146 -14.31 4.86 -7.33
N PRO A 147 -13.90 6.14 -7.40
CA PRO A 147 -12.81 6.54 -8.29
C PRO A 147 -11.49 5.94 -7.81
N VAL A 148 -10.56 5.76 -8.75
CA VAL A 148 -9.29 5.08 -8.52
C VAL A 148 -8.13 6.07 -8.68
N ILE A 149 -7.25 6.12 -7.69
CA ILE A 149 -5.99 6.88 -7.77
C ILE A 149 -4.93 5.96 -8.37
N VAL A 150 -4.21 6.43 -9.39
CA VAL A 150 -3.12 5.66 -10.01
C VAL A 150 -1.84 6.49 -10.08
N ARG A 151 -0.71 5.80 -10.18
CA ARG A 151 0.60 6.41 -10.47
C ARG A 151 1.04 6.06 -11.88
N THR A 152 1.47 7.06 -12.65
CA THR A 152 1.82 6.92 -14.07
C THR A 152 3.02 7.81 -14.40
N TRP A 153 3.65 7.61 -15.56
CA TRP A 153 4.39 8.73 -16.16
C TRP A 153 3.43 9.82 -16.61
N THR A 154 3.87 11.08 -16.48
CA THR A 154 3.08 12.24 -16.95
C THR A 154 2.72 12.10 -18.43
N LYS A 155 3.64 11.59 -19.26
CA LYS A 155 3.41 11.25 -20.68
C LYS A 155 4.27 10.04 -21.11
N PRO A 156 3.94 9.35 -22.21
CA PRO A 156 4.66 8.14 -22.66
C PRO A 156 6.19 8.28 -22.84
N ASN A 157 6.69 9.49 -23.13
CA ASN A 157 8.12 9.75 -23.40
C ASN A 157 8.75 10.69 -22.36
N GLU A 158 8.22 10.71 -21.14
CA GLU A 158 8.74 11.49 -20.01
C GLU A 158 9.12 10.54 -18.85
N ASP A 159 9.93 11.03 -17.92
CA ASP A 159 10.38 10.29 -16.72
C ASP A 159 9.91 10.95 -15.42
N ILE A 160 8.83 11.73 -15.51
CA ILE A 160 8.22 12.45 -14.38
C ILE A 160 7.02 11.66 -13.88
N GLY A 161 7.14 11.13 -12.67
CA GLY A 161 6.09 10.38 -11.97
C GLY A 161 4.92 11.29 -11.61
N HIS A 162 3.71 10.79 -11.80
CA HIS A 162 2.51 11.60 -11.71
C HIS A 162 1.28 10.83 -11.21
N TYR A 163 0.35 11.56 -10.60
CA TYR A 163 -0.87 11.00 -10.04
C TYR A 163 -2.09 11.41 -10.85
N ARG A 164 -3.01 10.46 -11.04
CA ARG A 164 -4.26 10.67 -11.78
C ARG A 164 -5.44 10.05 -11.04
N ILE A 165 -6.62 10.62 -11.27
CA ILE A 165 -7.89 10.07 -10.79
C ILE A 165 -8.64 9.47 -11.97
N ILE A 166 -8.80 8.16 -11.99
CA ILE A 166 -9.63 7.46 -12.98
C ILE A 166 -11.04 7.37 -12.43
N ARG A 167 -12.00 7.96 -13.14
CA ARG A 167 -13.39 8.10 -12.67
C ARG A 167 -14.44 7.69 -13.68
N GLY A 168 -14.03 7.33 -14.89
CA GLY A 168 -14.93 6.89 -15.93
C GLY A 168 -14.25 6.02 -16.94
N TYR A 169 -15.05 5.36 -17.75
CA TYR A 169 -14.59 4.52 -18.85
C TYR A 169 -15.67 4.42 -19.93
N THR A 170 -15.22 4.05 -21.12
CA THR A 170 -16.05 3.60 -22.25
C THR A 170 -15.67 2.16 -22.59
N GLU A 171 -16.09 1.70 -23.77
CA GLU A 171 -15.67 0.41 -24.31
C GLU A 171 -14.14 0.28 -24.40
N ASN A 172 -13.42 1.36 -24.75
CA ASN A 172 -11.99 1.33 -25.13
C ASN A 172 -11.09 2.39 -24.45
N GLU A 173 -11.66 3.28 -23.63
CA GLU A 173 -10.92 4.40 -23.03
C GLU A 173 -11.20 4.54 -21.53
N PHE A 174 -10.23 5.10 -20.82
CA PHE A 174 -10.43 5.68 -19.49
C PHE A 174 -10.67 7.18 -19.55
N ILE A 175 -11.53 7.67 -18.65
CA ILE A 175 -11.77 9.08 -18.40
C ILE A 175 -11.14 9.43 -17.07
N GLN A 176 -10.21 10.38 -17.10
CA GLN A 176 -9.36 10.70 -15.97
C GLN A 176 -9.20 12.21 -15.75
N ASP A 177 -8.95 12.58 -14.51
CA ASP A 177 -8.64 13.94 -14.11
C ASP A 177 -7.21 14.04 -13.61
N ASP A 178 -6.53 15.09 -14.06
CA ASP A 178 -5.12 15.30 -13.86
C ASP A 178 -4.85 16.72 -13.34
N SER A 179 -4.01 16.83 -12.31
CA SER A 179 -3.71 18.12 -11.67
C SER A 179 -2.77 19.03 -12.48
N LEU A 180 -2.15 18.53 -13.54
CA LEU A 180 -1.30 19.29 -14.46
C LEU A 180 -1.96 19.45 -15.83
N GLN A 181 -2.47 18.35 -16.38
CA GLN A 181 -2.99 18.26 -17.75
C GLN A 181 -4.49 18.60 -17.86
N ASN A 182 -5.19 18.87 -16.75
CA ASN A 182 -6.62 19.18 -16.63
C ASN A 182 -7.54 17.95 -16.51
N LYS A 183 -8.85 18.18 -16.43
CA LYS A 183 -9.91 17.17 -16.26
C LYS A 183 -10.50 16.66 -17.57
N ASN A 184 -11.21 15.53 -17.52
CA ASN A 184 -11.82 14.87 -18.69
C ASN A 184 -10.83 14.40 -19.76
N LEU A 185 -9.61 14.04 -19.36
CA LEU A 185 -8.66 13.43 -20.29
C LEU A 185 -9.16 12.04 -20.66
N ARG A 186 -9.03 11.70 -21.93
CA ARG A 186 -9.43 10.40 -22.49
C ARG A 186 -8.20 9.75 -23.08
N TYR A 187 -7.78 8.62 -22.51
CA TYR A 187 -6.74 7.78 -23.07
C TYR A 187 -7.35 6.44 -23.42
N SER A 188 -6.98 5.91 -24.58
CA SER A 188 -7.22 4.51 -24.88
C SER A 188 -6.55 3.63 -23.83
N PHE A 189 -7.06 2.43 -23.61
CA PHE A 189 -6.43 1.52 -22.66
C PHE A 189 -4.97 1.21 -23.02
N PHE A 190 -4.65 1.18 -24.31
CA PHE A 190 -3.27 1.04 -24.77
C PHE A 190 -2.40 2.21 -24.29
N GLU A 191 -2.77 3.45 -24.60
CA GLU A 191 -1.99 4.64 -24.21
C GLU A 191 -1.86 4.77 -22.68
N PHE A 192 -2.91 4.41 -21.95
CA PHE A 192 -2.90 4.43 -20.49
C PHE A 192 -1.98 3.36 -19.92
N ASN A 193 -2.05 2.13 -20.43
CA ASN A 193 -1.20 1.03 -19.95
C ASN A 193 0.28 1.29 -20.22
N GLU A 194 0.63 1.98 -21.32
CA GLU A 194 2.02 2.36 -21.61
C GLU A 194 2.64 3.22 -20.51
N ILE A 195 1.89 4.15 -19.91
CA ILE A 195 2.37 5.02 -18.82
C ILE A 195 2.16 4.43 -17.43
N TRP A 196 1.16 3.55 -17.26
CA TRP A 196 0.81 2.94 -15.97
C TRP A 196 1.69 1.75 -15.61
N LYS A 197 2.10 0.97 -16.62
CA LYS A 197 3.07 -0.14 -16.48
C LYS A 197 4.33 0.28 -15.74
N LYS A 198 4.73 1.53 -15.88
CA LYS A 198 5.96 2.11 -15.32
C LYS A 198 5.99 2.07 -13.78
N PHE A 199 4.84 1.81 -13.16
CA PHE A 199 4.62 1.72 -11.72
C PHE A 199 3.83 0.46 -11.34
N ASN A 200 4.19 -0.72 -11.87
CA ASN A 200 3.54 -2.02 -11.54
C ASN A 200 2.01 -2.09 -11.74
N TYR A 201 1.43 -1.20 -12.55
CA TYR A 201 -0.02 -1.05 -12.62
C TYR A 201 -0.65 -0.81 -11.23
N GLU A 202 0.07 -0.10 -10.36
CA GLU A 202 -0.38 0.17 -9.01
C GLU A 202 -1.57 1.12 -8.99
N TYR A 203 -2.51 0.83 -8.09
CA TYR A 203 -3.68 1.65 -7.84
C TYR A 203 -3.97 1.75 -6.35
N LEU A 204 -4.65 2.83 -5.97
CA LEU A 204 -5.17 3.07 -4.65
C LEU A 204 -6.65 3.41 -4.75
N VAL A 205 -7.47 2.65 -4.04
CA VAL A 205 -8.89 2.97 -3.81
C VAL A 205 -9.10 3.40 -2.37
N LEU A 206 -9.87 4.47 -2.21
CA LEU A 206 -10.36 4.94 -0.93
C LEU A 206 -11.79 4.41 -0.76
N VAL A 207 -12.11 3.83 0.39
CA VAL A 207 -13.36 3.10 0.57
C VAL A 207 -14.03 3.53 1.88
N PRO A 208 -15.23 4.13 1.83
CA PRO A 208 -15.99 4.40 3.06
C PRO A 208 -16.46 3.07 3.67
N LYS A 209 -16.59 3.01 5.00
CA LYS A 209 -16.80 1.75 5.75
C LYS A 209 -18.00 0.94 5.24
N GLU A 210 -19.07 1.61 4.83
CA GLU A 210 -20.27 0.99 4.27
C GLU A 210 -20.04 0.28 2.93
N LYS A 211 -18.99 0.65 2.18
CA LYS A 211 -18.60 -0.01 0.91
C LYS A 211 -17.50 -1.05 1.09
N GLN A 212 -17.08 -1.37 2.33
CA GLN A 212 -15.99 -2.31 2.59
C GLN A 212 -16.20 -3.67 1.90
N LYS A 213 -17.34 -4.32 2.18
CA LYS A 213 -17.65 -5.65 1.61
C LYS A 213 -17.67 -5.65 0.08
N LEU A 214 -18.15 -4.55 -0.51
CA LEU A 214 -18.19 -4.38 -1.96
C LEU A 214 -16.77 -4.25 -2.53
N ALA A 215 -15.92 -3.45 -1.91
CA ALA A 215 -14.52 -3.32 -2.33
C ALA A 215 -13.77 -4.65 -2.19
N GLU A 216 -13.96 -5.37 -1.09
CA GLU A 216 -13.37 -6.70 -0.87
C GLU A 216 -13.87 -7.73 -1.91
N GLN A 217 -15.16 -7.68 -2.28
CA GLN A 217 -15.70 -8.51 -3.37
C GLN A 217 -15.08 -8.16 -4.73
N ILE A 218 -14.83 -6.87 -5.01
CA ILE A 218 -14.18 -6.43 -6.25
C ILE A 218 -12.73 -6.92 -6.31
N LEU A 219 -11.99 -6.80 -5.21
CA LEU A 219 -10.59 -7.23 -5.11
C LEU A 219 -10.47 -8.75 -5.22
N GLY A 220 -11.40 -9.51 -4.65
CA GLY A 220 -11.31 -10.97 -4.65
C GLY A 220 -10.00 -11.43 -4.02
N GLU A 221 -9.17 -12.13 -4.78
CA GLU A 221 -7.87 -12.61 -4.31
C GLU A 221 -6.83 -11.50 -4.11
N ASP A 222 -6.96 -10.38 -4.83
CA ASP A 222 -6.08 -9.21 -4.64
C ASP A 222 -6.33 -8.54 -3.28
N LEU A 223 -7.34 -8.97 -2.51
CA LEU A 223 -7.51 -8.54 -1.14
C LEU A 223 -6.29 -8.95 -0.29
N ASP A 224 -5.75 -10.15 -0.51
CA ASP A 224 -4.51 -10.56 0.14
C ASP A 224 -3.32 -9.83 -0.48
N PHE A 225 -2.59 -9.09 0.37
CA PHE A 225 -1.49 -8.25 -0.07
C PHE A 225 -0.40 -9.07 -0.77
N LYS A 226 0.03 -10.20 -0.19
CA LYS A 226 1.09 -11.02 -0.81
C LYS A 226 0.62 -11.63 -2.12
N LYS A 227 -0.63 -12.12 -2.16
CA LYS A 227 -1.23 -12.69 -3.37
C LYS A 227 -1.27 -11.69 -4.53
N SER A 228 -1.63 -10.43 -4.27
CA SER A 228 -1.63 -9.38 -5.30
C SER A 228 -0.23 -9.15 -5.91
N TRP A 229 0.82 -9.20 -5.09
CA TRP A 229 2.20 -9.08 -5.56
C TRP A 229 2.73 -10.35 -6.25
N GLU A 230 2.27 -11.55 -5.85
CA GLU A 230 2.49 -12.77 -6.64
C GLU A 230 1.90 -12.64 -8.05
N TYR A 231 0.70 -12.08 -8.19
CA TYR A 231 0.12 -11.81 -9.50
C TYR A 231 0.88 -10.75 -10.31
N ALA A 232 1.44 -9.73 -9.66
CA ALA A 232 2.35 -8.79 -10.31
C ALA A 232 3.63 -9.46 -10.85
N ILE A 233 4.17 -10.45 -10.13
CA ILE A 233 5.29 -11.29 -10.61
C ILE A 233 4.87 -12.09 -11.85
N GLU A 234 3.71 -12.74 -11.82
CA GLU A 234 3.20 -13.52 -12.95
C GLU A 234 2.98 -12.64 -14.19
N LEU A 235 2.39 -11.47 -14.03
CA LEU A 235 2.21 -10.50 -15.11
C LEU A 235 3.57 -10.09 -15.69
N SER A 236 4.50 -9.66 -14.85
CA SER A 236 5.83 -9.20 -15.28
C SER A 236 6.59 -10.31 -16.02
N ARG A 237 6.53 -11.56 -15.54
CA ARG A 237 7.12 -12.72 -16.23
C ARG A 237 6.47 -12.97 -17.59
N LYS A 238 5.16 -12.87 -17.70
CA LYS A 238 4.42 -13.02 -18.96
C LYS A 238 4.80 -11.93 -19.97
N GLU A 239 5.01 -10.70 -19.52
CA GLU A 239 5.49 -9.61 -20.36
C GLU A 239 6.93 -9.85 -20.83
N LEU A 240 7.82 -10.28 -19.93
CA LEU A 240 9.20 -10.61 -20.27
C LEU A 240 9.33 -11.81 -21.21
N GLN A 241 8.38 -12.75 -21.18
CA GLN A 241 8.32 -13.83 -22.18
C GLN A 241 8.03 -13.30 -23.59
N LYS A 242 7.24 -12.22 -23.70
CA LYS A 242 6.92 -11.58 -24.99
C LYS A 242 8.02 -10.63 -25.44
N ASN A 243 8.61 -9.89 -24.49
CA ASN A 243 9.70 -8.95 -24.72
C ASN A 243 10.74 -9.06 -23.60
N PRO A 244 11.78 -9.89 -23.76
CA PRO A 244 12.83 -10.08 -22.74
C PRO A 244 13.61 -8.81 -22.38
N ASP A 245 13.63 -7.83 -23.27
CA ASP A 245 14.38 -6.58 -23.12
C ASP A 245 13.52 -5.44 -22.52
N ASP A 246 12.30 -5.75 -22.05
CA ASP A 246 11.43 -4.76 -21.41
C ASP A 246 11.98 -4.35 -20.03
N VAL A 247 12.66 -3.20 -20.02
CA VAL A 247 13.27 -2.58 -18.84
C VAL A 247 12.26 -2.43 -17.70
N TYR A 248 11.03 -2.01 -18.00
CA TYR A 248 10.03 -1.73 -16.97
C TYR A 248 9.36 -2.99 -16.45
N SER A 249 9.08 -3.99 -17.29
CA SER A 249 8.62 -5.30 -16.77
C SER A 249 9.64 -5.94 -15.85
N ARG A 250 10.93 -5.79 -16.14
CA ARG A 250 11.98 -6.33 -15.27
C ARG A 250 12.12 -5.55 -13.97
N PHE A 251 12.03 -4.22 -14.03
CA PHE A 251 12.00 -3.39 -12.82
C PHE A 251 10.76 -3.67 -11.96
N ASN A 252 9.60 -3.83 -12.60
CA ASN A 252 8.36 -4.24 -11.93
C ASN A 252 8.52 -5.57 -11.20
N LEU A 253 9.13 -6.55 -11.85
CA LEU A 253 9.46 -7.85 -11.26
C LEU A 253 10.35 -7.69 -10.01
N SER A 254 11.37 -6.84 -10.06
CA SER A 254 12.21 -6.51 -8.91
C SER A 254 11.41 -5.94 -7.72
N VAL A 255 10.54 -4.96 -7.99
CA VAL A 255 9.67 -4.34 -6.98
C VAL A 255 8.70 -5.38 -6.39
N ALA A 256 8.11 -6.23 -7.22
CA ALA A 256 7.18 -7.26 -6.75
C ALA A 256 7.87 -8.32 -5.87
N PHE A 257 9.12 -8.71 -6.21
CA PHE A 257 9.93 -9.59 -5.38
C PHE A 257 10.20 -9.00 -3.98
N TYR A 258 10.46 -7.69 -3.89
CA TYR A 258 10.62 -7.03 -2.59
C TYR A 258 9.38 -7.19 -1.70
N TYR A 259 8.18 -6.95 -2.25
CA TYR A 259 6.94 -7.00 -1.48
C TYR A 259 6.53 -8.42 -1.04
N ILE A 260 6.93 -9.47 -1.76
CA ILE A 260 6.72 -10.85 -1.29
C ILE A 260 7.79 -11.30 -0.28
N GLY A 261 8.90 -10.58 -0.18
CA GLY A 261 10.01 -10.81 0.75
C GLY A 261 11.21 -11.54 0.13
N ASP A 262 11.24 -11.70 -1.19
CA ASP A 262 12.37 -12.29 -1.91
C ASP A 262 13.37 -11.20 -2.30
N TYR A 263 14.11 -10.71 -1.31
CA TYR A 263 15.02 -9.58 -1.50
C TYR A 263 16.18 -9.92 -2.44
N GLN A 264 16.59 -11.19 -2.52
CA GLN A 264 17.69 -11.62 -3.37
C GLN A 264 17.32 -11.57 -4.86
N GLU A 265 16.11 -12.05 -5.20
CA GLU A 265 15.59 -11.92 -6.57
C GLU A 265 15.27 -10.45 -6.91
N SER A 266 14.80 -9.67 -5.93
CA SER A 266 14.57 -8.23 -6.11
C SER A 266 15.83 -7.50 -6.57
N VAL A 267 16.96 -7.65 -5.86
CA VAL A 267 18.21 -7.00 -6.28
C VAL A 267 18.74 -7.58 -7.60
N SER A 268 18.61 -8.89 -7.83
CA SER A 268 19.09 -9.52 -9.06
C SER A 268 18.36 -9.02 -10.31
N GLU A 269 17.04 -8.84 -10.25
CA GLU A 269 16.29 -8.28 -11.38
C GLU A 269 16.55 -6.78 -11.56
N PHE A 270 16.76 -6.03 -10.48
CA PHE A 270 17.11 -4.61 -10.55
C PHE A 270 18.47 -4.39 -11.23
N GLU A 271 19.51 -5.14 -10.83
CA GLU A 271 20.87 -5.04 -11.38
C GLU A 271 20.90 -5.22 -12.90
N LYS A 272 20.00 -6.04 -13.46
CA LYS A 272 19.91 -6.28 -14.91
C LYS A 272 19.44 -5.04 -15.71
N VAL A 273 18.80 -4.08 -15.07
CA VAL A 273 18.19 -2.90 -15.75
C VAL A 273 18.59 -1.57 -15.16
N GLU A 274 19.34 -1.52 -14.06
CA GLU A 274 19.72 -0.28 -13.37
C GLU A 274 20.25 0.80 -14.32
N ASP A 275 21.20 0.44 -15.20
CA ASP A 275 21.83 1.37 -16.15
C ASP A 275 20.89 1.84 -17.27
N SER A 276 19.75 1.17 -17.45
CA SER A 276 18.73 1.50 -18.46
C SER A 276 17.54 2.28 -17.90
N LEU A 277 17.44 2.40 -16.57
CA LEU A 277 16.35 3.12 -15.92
C LEU A 277 16.58 4.64 -15.97
N PRO A 278 15.51 5.43 -16.13
CA PRO A 278 15.60 6.86 -15.89
C PRO A 278 16.13 7.15 -14.48
N PHE A 279 16.98 8.17 -14.35
CA PHE A 279 17.60 8.49 -13.06
C PHE A 279 16.59 8.84 -11.95
N ARG A 280 15.36 9.27 -12.33
CA ARG A 280 14.27 9.59 -11.41
C ARG A 280 13.49 8.36 -10.93
N THR A 281 13.68 7.18 -11.50
CA THR A 281 12.91 5.98 -11.09
C THR A 281 12.99 5.75 -9.58
N LEU A 282 14.19 5.84 -9.00
CA LEU A 282 14.41 5.66 -7.56
C LEU A 282 13.99 6.88 -6.71
N TRP A 283 13.51 7.97 -7.31
CA TRP A 283 12.81 9.02 -6.55
C TRP A 283 11.40 8.60 -6.19
N TYR A 284 10.89 7.59 -6.88
CA TYR A 284 9.50 7.17 -6.80
C TYR A 284 9.35 5.77 -6.24
N GLN A 285 10.27 4.86 -6.55
CA GLN A 285 10.23 3.44 -6.19
C GLN A 285 11.57 3.03 -5.58
N LEU A 286 11.61 2.87 -4.25
CA LEU A 286 12.83 2.59 -3.48
C LEU A 286 13.02 1.11 -3.15
N GLU A 287 12.12 0.25 -3.58
CA GLU A 287 12.05 -1.15 -3.19
C GLU A 287 13.38 -1.91 -3.41
N PRO A 288 14.12 -1.73 -4.52
CA PRO A 288 15.43 -2.37 -4.66
C PRO A 288 16.48 -1.87 -3.66
N VAL A 289 16.44 -0.59 -3.30
CA VAL A 289 17.34 0.00 -2.27
C VAL A 289 17.01 -0.60 -0.90
N LEU A 290 15.72 -0.73 -0.59
CA LEU A 290 15.25 -1.38 0.62
C LEU A 290 15.58 -2.89 0.62
N ALA A 291 15.56 -3.55 -0.53
CA ALA A 291 15.98 -4.95 -0.66
C ALA A 291 17.47 -5.13 -0.32
N TYR A 292 18.37 -4.27 -0.84
CA TYR A 292 19.78 -4.27 -0.43
C TYR A 292 19.93 -4.09 1.09
N ARG A 293 19.13 -3.19 1.68
CA ARG A 293 19.12 -2.99 3.13
C ARG A 293 18.72 -4.26 3.89
N LYS A 294 17.66 -4.97 3.44
CA LYS A 294 17.22 -6.24 4.06
C LYS A 294 18.25 -7.36 3.91
N LEU A 295 19.08 -7.32 2.86
CA LEU A 295 20.22 -8.24 2.66
C LEU A 295 21.47 -7.82 3.44
N GLY A 296 21.46 -6.69 4.15
CA GLY A 296 22.61 -6.17 4.88
C GLY A 296 23.69 -5.53 3.99
N ASN A 297 23.42 -5.33 2.69
CA ASN A 297 24.35 -4.65 1.78
C ASN A 297 24.26 -3.13 1.96
N ASN A 298 24.70 -2.68 3.14
CA ASN A 298 24.64 -1.28 3.54
C ASN A 298 25.54 -0.38 2.67
N GLU A 299 26.65 -0.90 2.14
CA GLU A 299 27.53 -0.15 1.23
C GLU A 299 26.78 0.27 -0.04
N ARG A 300 26.06 -0.67 -0.67
CA ARG A 300 25.26 -0.37 -1.87
C ARG A 300 24.12 0.60 -1.59
N VAL A 301 23.48 0.50 -0.42
CA VAL A 301 22.46 1.47 0.00
C VAL A 301 23.06 2.86 0.11
N LEU A 302 24.20 3.01 0.79
CA LEU A 302 24.88 4.30 0.94
C LEU A 302 25.29 4.89 -0.42
N GLU A 303 25.78 4.07 -1.35
CA GLU A 303 26.15 4.52 -2.71
C GLU A 303 24.95 5.07 -3.50
N ILE A 304 23.86 4.31 -3.58
CA ILE A 304 22.67 4.71 -4.34
C ILE A 304 22.02 5.94 -3.70
N THR A 305 21.90 5.96 -2.38
CA THR A 305 21.29 7.10 -1.67
C THR A 305 22.14 8.36 -1.78
N ASP A 306 23.47 8.26 -1.76
CA ASP A 306 24.36 9.40 -2.00
C ASP A 306 24.14 9.98 -3.41
N ARG A 307 24.04 9.12 -4.42
CA ARG A 307 23.74 9.54 -5.81
C ARG A 307 22.43 10.32 -5.89
N ILE A 308 21.35 9.81 -5.29
CA ILE A 308 20.02 10.46 -5.31
C ILE A 308 20.07 11.83 -4.59
N LEU A 309 20.64 11.86 -3.39
CA LEU A 309 20.68 13.05 -2.55
C LEU A 309 21.60 14.14 -3.11
N ASN A 310 22.65 13.77 -3.86
CA ASN A 310 23.54 14.71 -4.51
C ASN A 310 23.12 15.07 -5.95
N TYR A 311 22.12 14.39 -6.52
CA TYR A 311 21.64 14.64 -7.88
C TYR A 311 20.13 14.96 -7.92
N HIS A 312 19.82 16.25 -7.79
CA HIS A 312 18.49 16.86 -7.94
C HIS A 312 17.37 16.43 -6.98
N ASN A 313 17.59 15.52 -6.03
CA ASN A 313 16.60 15.14 -5.00
C ASN A 313 17.20 15.13 -3.58
N ARG A 314 17.75 16.27 -3.18
CA ARG A 314 18.39 16.42 -1.86
C ARG A 314 17.39 16.47 -0.70
N ALA A 315 16.15 16.90 -0.88
CA ALA A 315 15.17 16.94 0.20
C ALA A 315 14.39 15.62 0.38
N TYR A 316 15.03 14.48 0.09
CA TYR A 316 14.43 13.16 0.28
C TYR A 316 14.68 12.64 1.70
N SER A 317 13.76 12.95 2.61
CA SER A 317 13.93 12.74 4.06
C SER A 317 14.12 11.27 4.48
N GLU A 318 13.46 10.35 3.79
CA GLU A 318 13.47 8.90 4.01
C GLU A 318 14.87 8.31 3.80
N LEU A 319 15.60 8.82 2.81
CA LEU A 319 16.96 8.35 2.53
C LEU A 319 17.94 8.77 3.64
N TYR A 320 17.78 9.96 4.21
CA TYR A 320 18.57 10.36 5.36
C TYR A 320 18.26 9.51 6.59
N LYS A 321 16.99 9.20 6.85
CA LYS A 321 16.63 8.26 7.93
C LYS A 321 17.28 6.89 7.70
N LEU A 322 17.19 6.35 6.48
CA LEU A 322 17.79 5.07 6.10
C LEU A 322 19.31 5.06 6.33
N ARG A 323 20.02 6.11 5.92
CA ARG A 323 21.47 6.27 6.14
C ARG A 323 21.81 6.40 7.63
N GLY A 324 21.02 7.17 8.38
CA GLY A 324 21.19 7.31 9.83
C GLY A 324 21.05 5.97 10.57
N ASP A 325 20.05 5.16 10.20
CA ASP A 325 19.86 3.81 10.76
C ASP A 325 21.06 2.90 10.47
N ILE A 326 21.62 2.97 9.26
CA ILE A 326 22.85 2.23 8.90
C ILE A 326 24.04 2.68 9.75
N PHE A 327 24.27 3.99 9.90
CA PHE A 327 25.40 4.49 10.68
C PHE A 327 25.27 4.17 12.18
N LYS A 328 24.05 4.26 12.70
CA LYS A 328 23.76 3.88 14.09
C LYS A 328 24.08 2.40 14.34
N GLU A 329 23.69 1.50 13.45
CA GLU A 329 24.04 0.07 13.56
C GLU A 329 25.54 -0.20 13.46
N GLN A 330 26.28 0.67 12.75
CA GLN A 330 27.74 0.61 12.68
C GLN A 330 28.44 1.26 13.90
N GLY A 331 27.70 1.82 14.86
CA GLY A 331 28.25 2.54 16.01
C GLY A 331 28.81 3.93 15.68
N LYS A 332 28.47 4.48 14.50
CA LYS A 332 28.87 5.81 14.02
C LYS A 332 27.85 6.85 14.44
N GLU A 333 27.83 7.16 15.74
CA GLU A 333 26.79 7.99 16.35
C GLU A 333 26.73 9.42 15.79
N ILE A 334 27.88 10.03 15.49
CA ILE A 334 27.95 11.40 14.96
C ILE A 334 27.33 11.44 13.56
N GLU A 335 27.75 10.54 12.67
CA GLU A 335 27.22 10.44 11.32
C GLU A 335 25.73 10.09 11.31
N ALA A 336 25.29 9.22 12.23
CA ALA A 336 23.87 8.91 12.38
C ALA A 336 23.05 10.16 12.78
N GLU A 337 23.51 10.92 13.77
CA GLU A 337 22.86 12.14 14.22
C GLU A 337 22.79 13.20 13.11
N GLU A 338 23.86 13.38 12.33
CA GLU A 338 23.87 14.28 11.17
C GLU A 338 22.80 13.92 10.13
N GLU A 339 22.66 12.64 9.80
CA GLU A 339 21.65 12.16 8.86
C GLU A 339 20.23 12.32 9.44
N TYR A 340 20.00 11.97 10.71
CA TYR A 340 18.69 12.19 11.35
C TYR A 340 18.29 13.66 11.42
N ASN A 341 19.26 14.57 11.62
CA ASN A 341 19.00 16.00 11.59
C ASN A 341 18.58 16.49 10.20
N LYS A 342 19.18 15.96 9.12
CA LYS A 342 18.74 16.23 7.74
C LYS A 342 17.34 15.66 7.47
N ALA A 343 17.05 14.44 7.94
CA ALA A 343 15.72 13.85 7.83
C ALA A 343 14.65 14.74 8.48
N LYS A 344 14.89 15.23 9.71
CA LYS A 344 13.99 16.17 10.40
C LYS A 344 13.88 17.52 9.71
N LEU A 345 14.97 18.02 9.12
CA LEU A 345 14.96 19.28 8.39
C LEU A 345 14.00 19.21 7.19
N TYR A 346 14.07 18.12 6.41
CA TYR A 346 13.25 17.93 5.22
C TYR A 346 11.86 17.37 5.52
N ASN A 347 11.63 16.84 6.73
CA ASN A 347 10.31 16.40 7.17
C ASN A 347 10.05 16.78 8.64
N SER A 348 9.70 18.06 8.82
CA SER A 348 9.52 18.67 10.15
C SER A 348 8.21 18.28 10.84
N THR A 349 7.23 17.75 10.10
CA THR A 349 5.92 17.36 10.64
C THR A 349 5.88 15.92 11.14
N GLY A 350 6.85 15.08 10.76
CA GLY A 350 7.23 13.82 11.41
C GLY A 350 6.18 12.69 11.43
N SER A 351 4.92 12.93 11.03
CA SER A 351 3.82 11.98 11.29
C SER A 351 3.79 10.77 10.38
N TYR A 352 4.40 10.82 9.18
CA TYR A 352 4.35 9.72 8.20
C TYR A 352 5.68 8.96 8.02
N LEU A 353 6.81 9.50 8.48
CA LEU A 353 8.14 8.86 8.40
C LEU A 353 8.33 7.65 9.31
N VAL A 354 7.51 7.55 10.36
CA VAL A 354 7.76 6.58 11.45
C VAL A 354 7.52 5.14 10.97
N ASN A 355 6.73 4.94 9.91
CA ASN A 355 6.26 3.61 9.50
C ASN A 355 6.71 3.18 8.08
N LEU A 356 7.70 3.84 7.46
CA LEU A 356 8.10 3.59 6.05
C LEU A 356 9.45 2.86 5.87
N ILE A 357 10.15 2.47 6.96
CA ILE A 357 11.43 1.73 6.89
C ILE A 357 11.44 0.61 7.93
#